data_AF-A0A2S2PIU2-F1
#
_entry.id   AF-A0A2S2PIU2-F1
#
_cell.length_a   1.000
_cell.length_b   1.000
_cell.length_c   1.000
_cell.angle_alpha   90.00
_cell.angle_beta   90.00
_cell.angle_gamma   90.00
#
_symmetry.space_group_name_H-M   'P 1'
#
loop_
_entity.id
_entity.type
_entity.pdbx_description
1 polymer ?
#
loop_
_entity_poly.entity_id
_entity_poly.type
_entity_poly.pdbx_seq_one_letter_code
_entity_poly.pdbx_strand_id
1 'polypeptide(L)'
;MIVIKITIIIIRLCGAVRRLVCGLLGRDEKNEKKRTIRRIFREKCRLFKIIIENMTGRQIRRLLYGLLILALFVIVIHSGRTAYWLAKDEHYLQRPHLPAEDQLDYNEQQNLQYLESPIQSLTYSSLMMEPNEISKSQLPWYFKDGILRPSKAKTHIKTGQRTTQVWPKEQKTDDRIENQLMFIPPNYQYDDEPMKTILLFNGLNNWMVKDGQNVFISKQCPVNRCTITSKKSEASNVDAILFRDHFSHPGHRKTGKQVWILYFLESPYHTELITYNDVFNWTATYRHDSDIVTPYERWAYYDPSVTQVERLEQNYAFNKTKQVAWFVSNCGAKNGRLQYARELAKYISVDVYGVCGKFKCPRSDKCFQMLEHDYKFYLAFENSNCFDYVTEKFFVNGLQYNVLPVVMGGRREDYERIA
;
A
#
# COMPACT_ATOMS: atom_id res chain seq x y z
N MET A 1 42.08 1.20 -22.10
CA MET A 1 40.92 1.45 -21.19
C MET A 1 39.55 1.45 -21.91
N ILE A 2 39.39 2.12 -23.06
CA ILE A 2 38.12 2.16 -23.82
C ILE A 2 37.70 0.78 -24.37
N VAL A 3 38.63 0.00 -24.91
CA VAL A 3 38.37 -1.37 -25.43
C VAL A 3 37.83 -2.30 -24.34
N ILE A 4 38.37 -2.21 -23.11
CA ILE A 4 37.91 -2.99 -21.96
C ILE A 4 36.48 -2.60 -21.57
N LYS A 5 36.17 -1.30 -21.52
CA LYS A 5 34.80 -0.82 -21.23
C LYS A 5 33.79 -1.24 -22.31
N ILE A 6 34.16 -1.17 -23.59
CA ILE A 6 33.31 -1.63 -24.70
C ILE A 6 33.08 -3.14 -24.63
N THR A 7 34.13 -3.91 -24.33
CA THR A 7 34.04 -5.38 -24.17
C THR A 7 33.06 -5.75 -23.04
N ILE A 8 33.09 -5.03 -21.91
CA ILE A 8 32.16 -5.24 -20.79
C ILE A 8 30.72 -4.90 -21.19
N ILE A 9 30.51 -3.81 -21.93
CA ILE A 9 29.17 -3.40 -22.41
C ILE A 9 28.59 -4.45 -23.36
N ILE A 10 29.40 -4.99 -24.28
CA ILE A 10 28.97 -6.01 -25.24
C ILE A 10 28.66 -7.33 -24.53
N ILE A 11 29.45 -7.73 -23.52
CA ILE A 11 29.15 -8.91 -22.69
C ILE A 11 27.80 -8.74 -22.00
N ARG A 12 27.50 -7.55 -21.47
CA ARG A 12 26.22 -7.24 -20.83
C ARG A 12 25.06 -7.25 -21.83
N LEU A 13 25.24 -6.69 -23.03
CA LEU A 13 24.25 -6.70 -24.12
C LEU A 13 23.98 -8.12 -24.65
N CYS A 14 25.01 -8.92 -24.92
CA CYS A 14 24.86 -10.34 -25.27
C CYS A 14 24.07 -11.10 -24.19
N GLY A 15 24.31 -10.80 -22.90
CA GLY A 15 23.57 -11.37 -21.78
C GLY A 15 22.10 -10.90 -21.68
N ALA A 16 21.83 -9.64 -22.02
CA ALA A 16 20.48 -9.07 -22.02
C ALA A 16 19.63 -9.63 -23.18
N VAL A 17 20.16 -9.63 -24.41
CA VAL A 17 19.48 -10.17 -25.60
C VAL A 17 19.22 -11.67 -25.45
N ARG A 18 20.16 -12.43 -24.88
CA ARG A 18 19.94 -13.85 -24.57
C ARG A 18 18.75 -14.07 -23.63
N ARG A 19 18.59 -13.22 -22.60
CA ARG A 19 17.47 -13.32 -21.65
C ARG A 19 16.15 -12.97 -22.32
N LEU A 20 16.14 -11.95 -23.19
CA LEU A 20 14.98 -11.56 -23.96
C LEU A 20 14.52 -12.68 -24.91
N VAL A 21 15.43 -13.24 -25.71
CA VAL A 21 15.13 -14.31 -26.68
C VAL A 21 14.70 -15.60 -25.97
N CYS A 22 15.32 -15.97 -24.85
CA CYS A 22 14.87 -17.13 -24.07
C CYS A 22 13.52 -16.91 -23.37
N GLY A 23 13.15 -15.66 -23.10
CA GLY A 23 11.86 -15.30 -22.50
C GLY A 23 10.71 -15.24 -23.51
N LEU A 24 11.00 -14.91 -24.77
CA LEU A 24 10.03 -14.90 -25.87
C LEU A 24 9.68 -16.31 -26.38
N LEU A 25 10.54 -17.30 -26.13
CA LEU A 25 10.24 -18.71 -26.41
C LEU A 25 9.41 -19.28 -25.25
N GLY A 26 8.12 -19.52 -25.52
CA GLY A 26 7.13 -20.01 -24.56
C GLY A 26 7.56 -21.24 -23.75
N ARG A 27 6.81 -21.53 -22.67
CA ARG A 27 7.14 -22.61 -21.72
C ARG A 27 7.16 -24.01 -22.35
N ASP A 28 6.49 -24.23 -23.49
CA ASP A 28 6.32 -25.55 -24.11
C ASP A 28 7.37 -25.93 -25.18
N GLU A 29 8.33 -25.08 -25.52
CA GLU A 29 9.39 -25.49 -26.46
C GLU A 29 10.49 -26.33 -25.78
N LYS A 30 10.70 -27.54 -26.33
CA LYS A 30 11.68 -28.56 -25.89
C LYS A 30 13.05 -27.96 -25.55
N ASN A 31 13.62 -28.41 -24.42
CA ASN A 31 14.92 -28.03 -23.86
C ASN A 31 16.10 -28.02 -24.85
N GLU A 32 16.00 -28.76 -25.95
CA GLU A 32 17.03 -28.87 -26.98
C GLU A 32 17.17 -27.59 -27.81
N LYS A 33 16.07 -26.95 -28.25
CA LYS A 33 16.10 -25.66 -28.96
C LYS A 33 16.73 -24.55 -28.10
N LYS A 34 16.37 -24.51 -26.81
CA LYS A 34 16.96 -23.56 -25.84
C LYS A 34 18.46 -23.82 -25.62
N ARG A 35 18.94 -25.06 -25.69
CA ARG A 35 20.38 -25.39 -25.63
C ARG A 35 21.11 -25.01 -26.91
N THR A 36 20.54 -25.27 -28.08
CA THR A 36 21.12 -24.89 -29.38
C THR A 36 21.26 -23.37 -29.51
N ILE A 37 20.22 -22.62 -29.14
CA ILE A 37 20.26 -21.14 -29.13
C ILE A 37 21.33 -20.61 -28.16
N ARG A 38 21.46 -21.22 -26.97
CA ARG A 38 22.53 -20.88 -26.01
C ARG A 38 23.92 -21.14 -26.57
N ARG A 39 24.11 -22.20 -27.36
CA ARG A 39 25.39 -22.52 -27.99
C ARG A 39 25.72 -21.54 -29.11
N ILE A 40 24.76 -21.26 -30.00
CA ILE A 40 24.91 -20.29 -31.10
C ILE A 40 25.28 -18.90 -30.57
N PHE A 41 24.58 -18.41 -29.53
CA PHE A 41 24.90 -17.10 -28.95
C PHE A 41 26.29 -17.07 -28.30
N ARG A 42 26.72 -18.16 -27.68
CA ARG A 42 28.05 -18.25 -27.05
C ARG A 42 29.17 -18.25 -28.10
N GLU A 43 28.99 -18.98 -29.20
CA GLU A 43 29.93 -19.01 -30.32
C GLU A 43 29.97 -17.66 -31.05
N LYS A 44 28.81 -17.07 -31.36
CA LYS A 44 28.72 -15.76 -32.04
C LYS A 44 29.29 -14.62 -31.18
N CYS A 45 29.03 -14.57 -29.87
CA CYS A 45 29.62 -13.53 -29.00
C CYS A 45 31.14 -13.73 -28.78
N ARG A 46 31.66 -14.97 -28.83
CA ARG A 46 33.11 -15.23 -28.83
C ARG A 46 33.75 -14.72 -30.13
N LEU A 47 33.13 -15.02 -31.28
CA LEU A 47 33.61 -14.55 -32.58
C LEU A 47 33.61 -13.02 -32.65
N PHE A 48 32.54 -12.38 -32.16
CA PHE A 48 32.42 -10.92 -32.14
C PHE A 48 33.45 -10.24 -31.22
N LYS A 49 33.81 -10.89 -30.10
CA LYS A 49 34.88 -10.43 -29.21
C LYS A 49 36.24 -10.44 -29.93
N ILE A 50 36.56 -11.52 -30.64
CA ILE A 50 37.80 -11.65 -31.42
C ILE A 50 37.86 -10.59 -32.53
N ILE A 51 36.74 -10.37 -33.23
CA ILE A 51 36.65 -9.36 -34.29
C ILE A 51 36.93 -7.96 -33.73
N ILE A 52 36.34 -7.60 -32.58
CA ILE A 52 36.54 -6.28 -31.96
C ILE A 52 37.94 -6.09 -31.39
N GLU A 53 38.56 -7.14 -30.85
CA GLU A 53 39.96 -7.09 -30.36
C GLU A 53 40.96 -6.81 -31.50
N ASN A 54 40.63 -7.17 -32.75
CA ASN A 54 41.45 -6.92 -33.94
C ASN A 54 41.04 -5.67 -34.74
N MET A 55 40.04 -4.90 -34.31
CA MET A 55 39.61 -3.68 -35.01
C MET A 55 40.42 -2.45 -34.59
N THR A 56 40.83 -1.64 -35.57
CA THR A 56 41.45 -0.35 -35.31
C THR A 56 40.45 0.63 -34.68
N GLY A 57 40.93 1.59 -33.88
CA GLY A 57 40.05 2.57 -33.21
C GLY A 57 39.20 3.43 -34.14
N ARG A 58 39.55 3.51 -35.43
CA ARG A 58 38.76 4.19 -36.47
C ARG A 58 37.58 3.31 -36.94
N GLN A 59 37.76 1.99 -37.01
CA GLN A 59 36.72 1.02 -37.35
C GLN A 59 35.70 0.85 -36.20
N ILE A 60 36.15 0.86 -34.94
CA ILE A 60 35.25 0.79 -33.77
C ILE A 60 34.33 2.01 -33.74
N ARG A 61 34.84 3.21 -34.02
CA ARG A 61 34.02 4.43 -34.07
C ARG A 61 32.94 4.35 -35.16
N ARG A 62 33.27 3.84 -36.35
CA ARG A 62 32.29 3.64 -37.44
C ARG A 62 31.21 2.63 -37.05
N LEU A 63 31.57 1.53 -36.38
CA LEU A 63 30.62 0.53 -35.89
C LEU A 63 29.65 1.13 -34.85
N LEU A 64 30.18 1.89 -33.89
CA LEU A 64 29.36 2.54 -32.85
C LEU A 64 28.41 3.59 -33.44
N TYR A 65 28.87 4.40 -34.41
CA TYR A 65 28.00 5.32 -35.14
C TYR A 65 26.90 4.60 -35.92
N GLY A 66 27.23 3.49 -36.59
CA GLY A 66 26.22 2.68 -37.28
C GLY A 66 25.16 2.09 -36.34
N LEU A 67 25.58 1.59 -35.16
CA LEU A 67 24.66 1.08 -34.15
C LEU A 67 23.78 2.19 -33.53
N LEU A 68 24.32 3.40 -33.36
CA LEU A 68 23.55 4.55 -32.89
C LEU A 68 22.46 4.94 -33.90
N ILE A 69 22.81 4.98 -35.21
CA ILE A 69 21.86 5.28 -36.28
C ILE A 69 20.75 4.22 -36.34
N LEU A 70 21.11 2.93 -36.22
CA LEU A 70 20.13 1.84 -36.19
C LEU A 70 19.20 1.95 -34.98
N ALA A 71 19.73 2.28 -33.80
CA ALA A 71 18.94 2.46 -32.58
C ALA A 71 17.96 3.63 -32.72
N LEU A 72 18.40 4.75 -33.28
CA LEU A 72 17.54 5.90 -33.58
C LEU A 72 16.44 5.53 -34.58
N PHE A 73 16.77 4.75 -35.62
CA PHE A 73 15.79 4.30 -36.61
C PHE A 73 14.72 3.37 -36.00
N VAL A 74 15.12 2.46 -35.10
CA VAL A 74 14.19 1.59 -34.36
C VAL A 74 13.29 2.40 -33.43
N ILE A 75 13.83 3.42 -32.74
CA ILE A 75 13.05 4.33 -31.90
C ILE A 75 12.00 5.04 -32.76
N VAL A 76 12.38 5.59 -33.92
CA VAL A 76 11.44 6.26 -34.84
C VAL A 76 10.34 5.32 -35.32
N ILE A 77 10.66 4.09 -35.71
CA ILE A 77 9.65 3.09 -36.10
C ILE A 77 8.73 2.74 -34.93
N HIS A 78 9.28 2.61 -33.73
CA HIS A 78 8.48 2.28 -32.56
C HIS A 78 7.54 3.43 -32.19
N SER A 79 8.04 4.66 -32.13
CA SER A 79 7.24 5.88 -31.94
C SER A 79 6.14 6.03 -32.99
N GLY A 80 6.44 5.73 -34.26
CA GLY A 80 5.46 5.72 -35.35
C GLY A 80 4.38 4.66 -35.18
N ARG A 81 4.74 3.45 -34.72
CA ARG A 81 3.75 2.39 -34.40
C ARG A 81 2.89 2.75 -33.20
N THR A 82 3.44 3.38 -32.16
CA THR A 82 2.66 3.82 -30.99
C THR A 82 1.69 4.93 -31.37
N ALA A 83 2.12 5.89 -32.20
CA ALA A 83 1.25 6.94 -32.73
C ALA A 83 0.14 6.36 -33.64
N TYR A 84 0.47 5.39 -34.50
CA TYR A 84 -0.53 4.67 -35.32
C TYR A 84 -1.55 3.90 -34.47
N TRP A 85 -1.11 3.27 -33.38
CA TRP A 85 -2.02 2.58 -32.45
C TRP A 85 -2.94 3.55 -31.70
N LEU A 86 -2.42 4.71 -31.27
CA LEU A 86 -3.23 5.76 -30.63
C LEU A 86 -4.27 6.35 -31.60
N ALA A 87 -3.89 6.58 -32.86
CA ALA A 87 -4.83 7.04 -33.90
C ALA A 87 -5.88 5.97 -34.26
N LYS A 88 -5.56 4.69 -34.14
CA LYS A 88 -6.50 3.58 -34.36
C LYS A 88 -7.49 3.43 -33.20
N ASP A 89 -7.08 3.67 -31.96
CA ASP A 89 -7.95 3.65 -30.77
C ASP A 89 -9.00 4.77 -30.80
N GLU A 90 -8.63 5.96 -31.30
CA GLU A 90 -9.57 7.06 -31.53
C GLU A 90 -10.69 6.70 -32.52
N HIS A 91 -10.40 5.83 -33.49
CA HIS A 91 -11.38 5.33 -34.46
C HIS A 91 -12.29 4.21 -33.94
N TYR A 92 -11.97 3.58 -32.80
CA TYR A 92 -12.83 2.55 -32.17
C TYR A 92 -13.90 3.13 -31.24
N LEU A 93 -13.91 4.45 -30.99
CA LEU A 93 -14.92 5.15 -30.17
C LEU A 93 -16.20 5.54 -30.93
N GLN A 94 -16.37 5.11 -32.17
CA GLN A 94 -17.58 5.38 -32.96
C GLN A 94 -18.15 4.11 -33.58
N ARG A 95 -19.06 3.42 -32.87
CA ARG A 95 -20.20 2.65 -33.45
C ARG A 95 -21.08 1.96 -32.36
N PRO A 96 -22.32 1.52 -32.68
CA PRO A 96 -23.56 2.24 -32.39
C PRO A 96 -24.43 1.54 -31.33
N HIS A 97 -25.48 2.25 -30.90
CA HIS A 97 -26.58 1.77 -30.07
C HIS A 97 -27.13 0.39 -30.48
N LEU A 98 -27.36 -0.47 -29.49
CA LEU A 98 -28.19 -1.68 -29.53
C LEU A 98 -28.95 -1.79 -28.18
N PRO A 99 -30.12 -2.46 -28.14
CA PRO A 99 -31.36 -1.89 -27.60
C PRO A 99 -31.67 -2.30 -26.16
N ALA A 100 -32.66 -1.59 -25.60
CA ALA A 100 -33.24 -1.80 -24.28
C ALA A 100 -34.22 -2.98 -24.25
N GLU A 101 -34.11 -3.82 -23.22
CA GLU A 101 -35.06 -4.74 -22.56
C GLU A 101 -34.19 -5.49 -21.52
N ASP A 102 -34.46 -5.58 -20.21
CA ASP A 102 -35.70 -5.77 -19.48
C ASP A 102 -35.85 -4.79 -18.30
N GLN A 103 -37.07 -4.23 -18.17
CA GLN A 103 -37.54 -3.55 -16.97
C GLN A 103 -38.10 -4.60 -16.00
N LEU A 104 -37.61 -4.60 -14.75
CA LEU A 104 -38.39 -5.09 -13.61
C LEU A 104 -38.80 -3.89 -12.76
N ASP A 105 -40.09 -3.66 -12.81
CA ASP A 105 -40.90 -2.65 -12.15
C ASP A 105 -40.91 -2.86 -10.62
N TYR A 106 -40.64 -1.79 -9.87
CA TYR A 106 -41.11 -1.64 -8.49
C TYR A 106 -41.35 -0.15 -8.25
N ASN A 107 -42.55 0.28 -8.61
CA ASN A 107 -43.15 1.52 -8.13
C ASN A 107 -43.94 1.21 -6.85
N GLU A 108 -43.59 1.85 -5.75
CA GLU A 108 -44.63 2.36 -4.84
C GLU A 108 -44.15 3.62 -4.11
N GLN A 109 -44.79 4.72 -4.47
CA GLN A 109 -44.65 6.03 -3.90
C GLN A 109 -45.97 6.30 -3.18
N GLN A 110 -45.99 6.31 -1.83
CA GLN A 110 -46.69 7.34 -1.05
C GLN A 110 -46.59 7.18 0.47
N ASN A 111 -46.19 8.29 1.09
CA ASN A 111 -46.61 8.87 2.37
C ASN A 111 -46.30 8.15 3.68
N LEU A 112 -45.42 8.78 4.47
CA LEU A 112 -45.80 9.22 5.82
C LEU A 112 -45.04 10.49 6.23
N GLN A 113 -45.84 11.55 6.32
CA GLN A 113 -45.63 12.87 6.90
C GLN A 113 -45.62 12.75 8.42
N TYR A 114 -44.70 13.41 9.14
CA TYR A 114 -44.74 13.90 10.55
C TYR A 114 -43.29 14.29 10.93
N LEU A 115 -42.94 15.40 11.58
CA LEU A 115 -43.66 16.51 12.20
C LEU A 115 -42.58 17.61 12.44
N GLU A 116 -42.76 18.82 11.93
CA GLU A 116 -41.98 19.99 12.38
C GLU A 116 -42.45 20.37 13.80
N SER A 117 -41.52 20.46 14.75
CA SER A 117 -41.80 21.01 16.09
C SER A 117 -41.22 22.44 16.22
N PRO A 118 -41.82 23.30 17.07
CA PRO A 118 -41.52 24.73 17.08
C PRO A 118 -40.19 25.03 17.77
N ILE A 119 -39.48 26.02 17.23
CA ILE A 119 -38.30 26.64 17.82
C ILE A 119 -38.69 27.22 19.20
N GLN A 120 -38.27 26.55 20.28
CA GLN A 120 -38.20 27.18 21.60
C GLN A 120 -36.84 27.83 21.76
N SER A 121 -36.84 29.17 21.80
CA SER A 121 -35.70 29.96 22.22
C SER A 121 -35.39 29.66 23.69
N LEU A 122 -34.37 28.85 23.95
CA LEU A 122 -33.80 28.70 25.28
C LEU A 122 -32.52 29.53 25.37
N THR A 123 -32.58 30.51 26.26
CA THR A 123 -31.51 31.45 26.58
C THR A 123 -30.27 30.71 27.07
N TYR A 124 -29.14 31.07 26.46
CA TYR A 124 -27.79 30.62 26.73
C TYR A 124 -27.41 30.87 28.19
N SER A 125 -27.35 29.82 29.00
CA SER A 125 -26.62 29.83 30.27
C SER A 125 -25.38 28.98 30.11
N SER A 126 -24.24 29.64 30.23
CA SER A 126 -22.89 29.08 30.24
C SER A 126 -22.75 27.95 31.24
N LEU A 127 -22.98 26.71 30.81
CA LEU A 127 -22.43 25.53 31.46
C LEU A 127 -21.16 25.16 30.70
N MET A 128 -20.04 25.64 31.22
CA MET A 128 -18.74 25.02 30.96
C MET A 128 -18.85 23.58 31.47
N MET A 129 -19.07 22.62 30.57
CA MET A 129 -18.85 21.21 30.90
C MET A 129 -17.37 21.06 31.17
N GLU A 130 -17.03 20.98 32.46
CA GLU A 130 -15.79 20.40 32.95
C GLU A 130 -15.55 19.08 32.18
N PRO A 131 -14.37 18.89 31.57
CA PRO A 131 -14.05 17.63 30.92
C PRO A 131 -14.23 16.52 31.95
N ASN A 132 -15.19 15.62 31.71
CA ASN A 132 -15.28 14.39 32.48
C ASN A 132 -13.89 13.77 32.49
N GLU A 133 -13.27 13.73 33.68
CA GLU A 133 -12.09 12.92 33.92
C GLU A 133 -12.53 11.46 33.76
N ILE A 134 -12.65 11.01 32.51
CA ILE A 134 -12.46 9.61 32.17
C ILE A 134 -11.16 9.28 32.85
N SER A 135 -11.25 8.49 33.92
CA SER A 135 -10.11 8.14 34.73
C SER A 135 -9.03 7.68 33.76
N LYS A 136 -8.01 8.52 33.56
CA LYS A 136 -6.91 8.30 32.59
C LYS A 136 -6.26 6.92 32.75
N SER A 137 -6.58 6.25 33.85
CA SER A 137 -6.14 4.92 34.26
C SER A 137 -6.65 3.71 33.45
N GLN A 138 -7.63 3.82 32.54
CA GLN A 138 -8.20 2.62 31.89
C GLN A 138 -7.84 2.43 30.40
N LEU A 139 -7.12 3.36 29.78
CA LEU A 139 -6.76 3.25 28.36
C LEU A 139 -5.71 2.16 28.09
N PRO A 140 -5.86 1.34 27.02
CA PRO A 140 -4.86 0.36 26.60
C PRO A 140 -3.46 0.94 26.38
N TRP A 141 -2.42 0.15 26.66
CA TRP A 141 -1.01 0.56 26.64
C TRP A 141 -0.50 1.22 25.35
N TYR A 142 -1.18 1.00 24.21
CA TYR A 142 -0.78 1.57 22.92
C TYR A 142 -1.27 3.00 22.71
N PHE A 143 -2.15 3.52 23.58
CA PHE A 143 -2.49 4.94 23.63
C PHE A 143 -1.36 5.74 24.30
N LYS A 144 -1.22 7.02 23.92
CA LYS A 144 -0.18 7.93 24.44
C LYS A 144 -0.16 7.99 25.97
N ASP A 145 -1.34 8.00 26.59
CA ASP A 145 -1.52 8.13 28.04
C ASP A 145 -2.09 6.84 28.65
N GLY A 146 -2.05 5.73 27.89
CA GLY A 146 -2.63 4.45 28.28
C GLY A 146 -1.76 3.67 29.26
N ILE A 147 -2.36 3.20 30.35
CA ILE A 147 -1.67 2.41 31.38
C ILE A 147 -2.21 0.98 31.52
N LEU A 148 -3.33 0.64 30.87
CA LEU A 148 -3.92 -0.69 30.92
C LEU A 148 -3.03 -1.68 30.17
N ARG A 149 -2.45 -2.61 30.93
CA ARG A 149 -1.61 -3.69 30.40
C ARG A 149 -2.44 -4.95 30.15
N PRO A 150 -2.13 -5.71 29.08
CA PRO A 150 -2.76 -6.99 28.87
C PRO A 150 -2.33 -8.02 29.92
N SER A 151 -3.19 -9.01 30.12
CA SER A 151 -2.88 -10.22 30.89
C SER A 151 -2.65 -11.39 29.95
N LYS A 152 -2.07 -12.49 30.47
CA LYS A 152 -1.88 -13.72 29.70
C LYS A 152 -3.23 -14.21 29.16
N ALA A 153 -3.27 -14.55 27.88
CA ALA A 153 -4.48 -15.02 27.23
C ALA A 153 -5.01 -16.26 27.94
N LYS A 154 -6.31 -16.28 28.21
CA LYS A 154 -6.97 -17.42 28.84
C LYS A 154 -7.08 -18.58 27.85
N THR A 155 -7.08 -19.79 28.38
CA THR A 155 -7.36 -21.01 27.62
C THR A 155 -8.65 -21.66 28.09
N HIS A 156 -9.36 -22.26 27.16
CA HIS A 156 -10.55 -23.03 27.46
C HIS A 156 -10.13 -24.36 28.12
N ILE A 157 -10.66 -24.64 29.30
CA ILE A 157 -10.24 -25.75 30.17
C ILE A 157 -10.33 -27.11 29.47
N LYS A 158 -11.34 -27.31 28.62
CA LYS A 158 -11.58 -28.61 27.96
C LYS A 158 -10.79 -28.81 26.67
N THR A 159 -10.50 -27.75 25.93
CA THR A 159 -9.89 -27.86 24.58
C THR A 159 -8.43 -27.40 24.57
N GLY A 160 -7.97 -26.72 25.62
CA GLY A 160 -6.65 -26.08 25.65
C GLY A 160 -6.51 -24.89 24.69
N GLN A 161 -7.54 -24.60 23.89
CA GLN A 161 -7.51 -23.52 22.91
C GLN A 161 -7.63 -22.17 23.63
N ARG A 162 -6.80 -21.20 23.23
CA ARG A 162 -6.91 -19.83 23.75
C ARG A 162 -8.25 -19.20 23.37
N THR A 163 -8.77 -18.34 24.24
CA THR A 163 -10.04 -17.64 24.03
C THR A 163 -9.88 -16.36 23.21
N THR A 164 -8.72 -15.71 23.28
CA THR A 164 -8.45 -14.48 22.52
C THR A 164 -8.30 -14.80 21.03
N GLN A 165 -9.11 -14.13 20.20
CA GLN A 165 -9.15 -14.30 18.75
C GLN A 165 -8.14 -13.35 18.10
N VAL A 166 -7.02 -13.90 17.62
CA VAL A 166 -5.90 -13.14 17.06
C VAL A 166 -5.57 -13.52 15.63
N TRP A 167 -6.29 -14.49 15.06
CA TRP A 167 -6.14 -14.91 13.67
C TRP A 167 -7.39 -14.62 12.83
N PRO A 168 -7.25 -14.43 11.51
CA PRO A 168 -8.37 -14.13 10.61
C PRO A 168 -9.50 -15.16 10.64
N LYS A 169 -9.17 -16.43 10.91
CA LYS A 169 -10.17 -17.51 10.94
C LYS A 169 -11.03 -17.50 12.21
N GLU A 170 -10.60 -16.77 13.24
CA GLU A 170 -11.21 -16.78 14.57
C GLU A 170 -12.18 -15.62 14.76
N GLN A 171 -11.93 -14.47 14.13
CA GLN A 171 -12.77 -13.28 14.18
C GLN A 171 -13.19 -12.88 12.76
N LYS A 172 -14.50 -12.98 12.46
CA LYS A 172 -15.05 -12.77 11.11
C LYS A 172 -15.84 -11.47 10.95
N THR A 173 -16.34 -10.90 12.03
CA THR A 173 -17.30 -9.78 11.98
C THR A 173 -16.68 -8.44 12.30
N ASP A 174 -15.63 -8.43 13.12
CA ASP A 174 -14.90 -7.23 13.54
C ASP A 174 -13.41 -7.37 13.21
N ASP A 175 -12.61 -6.34 13.43
CA ASP A 175 -11.16 -6.46 13.39
C ASP A 175 -10.61 -7.17 14.63
N ARG A 176 -9.31 -7.48 14.58
CA ARG A 176 -8.57 -8.13 15.67
C ARG A 176 -7.35 -7.34 16.11
N ILE A 177 -7.21 -6.09 15.66
CA ILE A 177 -5.99 -5.30 15.91
C ILE A 177 -5.81 -5.07 17.40
N GLU A 178 -6.88 -4.72 18.13
CA GLU A 178 -6.81 -4.58 19.60
C GLU A 178 -6.46 -5.90 20.28
N ASN A 179 -7.10 -6.99 19.88
CA ASN A 179 -6.77 -8.33 20.39
C ASN A 179 -5.31 -8.70 20.13
N GLN A 180 -4.75 -8.32 18.98
CA GLN A 180 -3.35 -8.54 18.62
C GLN A 180 -2.40 -7.66 19.45
N LEU A 181 -2.72 -6.38 19.65
CA LEU A 181 -1.94 -5.45 20.47
C LEU A 181 -1.99 -5.81 21.97
N MET A 182 -3.09 -6.40 22.42
CA MET A 182 -3.32 -6.82 23.82
C MET A 182 -3.02 -8.31 24.04
N PHE A 183 -2.32 -8.98 23.12
CA PHE A 183 -2.03 -10.40 23.25
C PHE A 183 -0.76 -10.67 24.07
N ILE A 184 -0.89 -11.50 25.11
CA ILE A 184 0.23 -12.19 25.76
C ILE A 184 -0.05 -13.71 25.69
N PRO A 185 0.91 -14.55 25.26
CA PRO A 185 0.69 -16.00 25.21
C PRO A 185 0.28 -16.59 26.58
N PRO A 186 -0.60 -17.61 26.63
CA PRO A 186 -1.12 -18.15 27.90
C PRO A 186 -0.03 -18.60 28.89
N ASN A 187 1.05 -19.19 28.38
CA ASN A 187 2.13 -19.77 29.17
C ASN A 187 3.39 -18.88 29.21
N TYR A 188 3.30 -17.64 28.72
CA TYR A 188 4.47 -16.76 28.65
C TYR A 188 5.03 -16.48 30.04
N GLN A 189 6.31 -16.78 30.27
CA GLN A 189 7.04 -16.44 31.49
C GLN A 189 8.32 -15.73 31.10
N TYR A 190 8.49 -14.47 31.51
CA TYR A 190 9.59 -13.65 31.01
C TYR A 190 10.95 -14.32 31.22
N ASP A 191 11.24 -14.86 32.40
CA ASP A 191 12.57 -15.42 32.68
C ASP A 191 12.84 -16.76 31.98
N ASP A 192 11.79 -17.52 31.65
CA ASP A 192 11.90 -18.85 31.03
C ASP A 192 11.91 -18.80 29.50
N GLU A 193 11.52 -17.68 28.91
CA GLU A 193 11.34 -17.58 27.46
C GLU A 193 12.67 -17.26 26.74
N PRO A 194 13.02 -17.97 25.66
CA PRO A 194 14.21 -17.64 24.89
C PRO A 194 14.06 -16.30 24.17
N MET A 195 15.16 -15.58 23.98
CA MET A 195 15.16 -14.37 23.15
C MET A 195 14.83 -14.73 21.70
N LYS A 196 13.74 -14.16 21.17
CA LYS A 196 13.31 -14.37 19.79
C LYS A 196 13.98 -13.40 18.84
N THR A 197 14.53 -13.89 17.74
CA THR A 197 15.24 -13.06 16.76
C THR A 197 14.39 -12.82 15.51
N ILE A 198 14.19 -11.55 15.14
CA ILE A 198 13.43 -11.11 13.97
C ILE A 198 14.38 -10.45 12.97
N LEU A 199 14.50 -11.03 11.79
CA LEU A 199 15.28 -10.47 10.69
C LEU A 199 14.42 -9.54 9.84
N LEU A 200 14.79 -8.26 9.80
CA LEU A 200 14.24 -7.29 8.84
C LEU A 200 15.04 -7.39 7.54
N PHE A 201 14.54 -8.22 6.62
CA PHE A 201 15.31 -8.66 5.46
C PHE A 201 15.67 -7.52 4.50
N ASN A 202 14.83 -6.50 4.43
CA ASN A 202 14.98 -5.35 3.53
C ASN A 202 15.70 -4.16 4.21
N GLY A 203 16.32 -4.38 5.37
CA GLY A 203 17.07 -3.38 6.13
C GLY A 203 16.22 -2.65 7.17
N LEU A 204 16.88 -1.91 8.06
CA LEU A 204 16.25 -1.23 9.21
C LEU A 204 15.64 0.14 8.87
N ASN A 205 16.22 0.86 7.90
CA ASN A 205 15.92 2.28 7.65
C ASN A 205 14.43 2.55 7.41
N ASN A 206 13.76 1.71 6.62
CA ASN A 206 12.35 1.90 6.30
C ASN A 206 11.44 1.75 7.53
N TRP A 207 11.90 1.05 8.56
CA TRP A 207 11.15 0.78 9.79
C TRP A 207 11.38 1.80 10.89
N MET A 208 12.37 2.69 10.75
CA MET A 208 12.76 3.65 11.80
C MET A 208 13.11 2.97 13.14
N VAL A 209 13.65 1.74 13.08
CA VAL A 209 14.12 0.99 14.25
C VAL A 209 15.62 0.75 14.18
N LYS A 210 16.22 0.37 15.32
CA LYS A 210 17.63 -0.04 15.42
C LYS A 210 17.71 -1.54 15.68
N ASP A 211 18.89 -2.09 15.41
CA ASP A 211 19.27 -3.45 15.77
C ASP A 211 19.18 -3.65 17.29
N GLY A 212 18.87 -4.87 17.73
CA GLY A 212 18.75 -5.23 19.14
C GLY A 212 17.32 -5.21 19.69
N GLN A 213 17.22 -5.22 21.02
CA GLN A 213 15.95 -5.31 21.76
C GLN A 213 15.35 -3.93 22.09
N ASN A 214 16.10 -2.85 21.90
CA ASN A 214 15.78 -1.52 22.42
C ASN A 214 14.38 -1.02 22.05
N VAL A 215 13.90 -1.28 20.82
CA VAL A 215 12.57 -0.83 20.41
C VAL A 215 11.46 -1.45 21.27
N PHE A 216 11.57 -2.74 21.62
CA PHE A 216 10.57 -3.43 22.43
C PHE A 216 10.56 -2.95 23.89
N ILE A 217 11.74 -2.62 24.44
CA ILE A 217 11.85 -2.07 25.81
C ILE A 217 11.36 -0.62 25.86
N SER A 218 11.85 0.24 24.95
CA SER A 218 11.51 1.66 24.92
C SER A 218 10.04 1.92 24.62
N LYS A 219 9.42 1.08 23.78
CA LYS A 219 7.96 1.10 23.53
C LYS A 219 7.18 0.35 24.60
N GLN A 220 7.86 -0.21 25.61
CA GLN A 220 7.28 -0.96 26.71
C GLN A 220 6.32 -2.05 26.22
N CYS A 221 6.72 -2.81 25.19
CA CYS A 221 5.88 -3.86 24.63
C CYS A 221 5.54 -4.93 25.70
N PRO A 222 4.29 -5.42 25.79
CA PRO A 222 3.91 -6.43 26.78
C PRO A 222 4.69 -7.75 26.65
N VAL A 223 5.07 -8.09 25.42
CA VAL A 223 6.04 -9.15 25.10
C VAL A 223 7.23 -8.48 24.44
N ASN A 224 8.38 -8.50 25.10
CA ASN A 224 9.57 -7.75 24.69
C ASN A 224 10.86 -8.58 24.67
N ARG A 225 10.79 -9.91 24.86
CA ARG A 225 11.92 -10.84 24.65
C ARG A 225 12.15 -11.15 23.17
N CYS A 226 12.25 -10.07 22.41
CA CYS A 226 12.48 -10.07 20.98
C CYS A 226 13.69 -9.18 20.68
N THR A 227 14.49 -9.56 19.69
CA THR A 227 15.59 -8.75 19.19
C THR A 227 15.51 -8.64 17.67
N ILE A 228 15.81 -7.47 17.13
CA ILE A 228 15.82 -7.20 15.70
C ILE A 228 17.24 -7.33 15.17
N THR A 229 17.39 -8.00 14.02
CA THR A 229 18.62 -8.03 13.23
C THR A 229 18.35 -7.60 11.79
N SER A 230 19.35 -7.05 11.11
CA SER A 230 19.34 -6.86 9.64
C SER A 230 20.42 -7.68 8.91
N LYS A 231 21.13 -8.54 9.64
CA LYS A 231 22.23 -9.35 9.10
C LYS A 231 21.68 -10.54 8.33
N LYS A 232 21.64 -10.42 7.00
CA LYS A 232 21.18 -11.49 6.11
C LYS A 232 21.95 -12.81 6.26
N SER A 233 23.19 -12.78 6.73
CA SER A 233 23.98 -13.97 7.04
C SER A 233 23.37 -14.85 8.14
N GLU A 234 22.54 -14.28 9.01
CA GLU A 234 21.89 -14.98 10.12
C GLU A 234 20.54 -15.59 9.70
N ALA A 235 20.09 -15.39 8.45
CA ALA A 235 18.73 -15.72 8.00
C ALA A 235 18.29 -17.17 8.25
N SER A 236 19.22 -18.14 8.28
CA SER A 236 18.87 -19.54 8.57
C SER A 236 18.62 -19.85 10.05
N ASN A 237 19.00 -18.95 10.97
CA ASN A 237 18.99 -19.17 12.43
C ASN A 237 18.17 -18.14 13.22
N VAL A 238 17.23 -17.45 12.56
CA VAL A 238 16.28 -16.53 13.20
C VAL A 238 14.90 -17.15 13.35
N ASP A 239 14.10 -16.68 14.31
CA ASP A 239 12.73 -17.17 14.53
C ASP A 239 11.75 -16.62 13.48
N ALA A 240 11.95 -15.37 13.03
CA ALA A 240 11.11 -14.76 12.00
C ALA A 240 11.91 -13.95 10.99
N ILE A 241 11.42 -13.91 9.74
CA ILE A 241 11.94 -13.05 8.67
C ILE A 241 10.80 -12.19 8.14
N LEU A 242 10.96 -10.87 8.17
CA LEU A 242 9.99 -9.91 7.68
C LEU A 242 10.47 -9.32 6.36
N PHE A 243 9.65 -9.49 5.31
CA PHE A 243 9.90 -8.98 3.97
C PHE A 243 9.00 -7.78 3.70
N ARG A 244 9.60 -6.59 3.64
CA ARG A 244 8.90 -5.33 3.40
C ARG A 244 9.07 -4.83 1.98
N ASP A 245 7.95 -4.50 1.35
CA ASP A 245 7.76 -3.90 0.01
C ASP A 245 8.29 -4.74 -1.18
N HIS A 246 9.25 -5.63 -0.96
CA HIS A 246 9.81 -6.52 -1.96
C HIS A 246 10.26 -7.85 -1.34
N PHE A 247 10.09 -8.92 -2.10
CA PHE A 247 10.56 -10.25 -1.71
C PHE A 247 11.88 -10.59 -2.40
N SER A 248 12.83 -11.08 -1.62
CA SER A 248 14.07 -11.65 -2.14
C SER A 248 14.38 -12.89 -1.33
N HIS A 249 14.49 -14.03 -2.01
CA HIS A 249 14.67 -15.32 -1.35
C HIS A 249 15.94 -15.29 -0.46
N PRO A 250 15.85 -15.67 0.83
CA PRO A 250 16.93 -15.49 1.80
C PRO A 250 18.14 -16.43 1.60
N GLY A 251 18.01 -17.41 0.70
CA GLY A 251 19.11 -18.29 0.29
C GLY A 251 19.17 -19.62 1.04
N HIS A 252 18.24 -19.86 1.97
CA HIS A 252 18.08 -21.13 2.68
C HIS A 252 16.64 -21.65 2.56
N ARG A 253 16.46 -22.93 2.87
CA ARG A 253 15.12 -23.50 3.01
C ARG A 253 14.56 -23.12 4.37
N LYS A 254 13.31 -22.67 4.40
CA LYS A 254 12.58 -22.39 5.64
C LYS A 254 12.58 -23.61 6.55
N THR A 255 13.05 -23.44 7.78
CA THR A 255 12.98 -24.50 8.81
C THR A 255 11.57 -24.53 9.40
N GLY A 256 11.15 -25.67 9.96
CA GLY A 256 9.79 -25.81 10.53
C GLY A 256 9.49 -24.88 11.72
N LYS A 257 10.52 -24.26 12.32
CA LYS A 257 10.39 -23.33 13.45
C LYS A 257 10.38 -21.86 13.02
N GLN A 258 10.78 -21.57 11.79
CA GLN A 258 10.96 -20.21 11.30
C GLN A 258 9.69 -19.71 10.59
N VAL A 259 9.30 -18.48 10.89
CA VAL A 259 8.12 -17.83 10.30
C VAL A 259 8.56 -16.78 9.27
N TRP A 260 8.10 -16.91 8.02
CA TRP A 260 8.32 -15.89 6.99
C TRP A 260 7.07 -15.02 6.86
N ILE A 261 7.25 -13.70 6.98
CA ILE A 261 6.16 -12.73 7.05
C ILE A 261 6.30 -11.74 5.89
N LEU A 262 5.25 -11.60 5.08
CA LEU A 262 5.17 -10.59 4.03
C LEU A 262 4.51 -9.33 4.57
N TYR A 263 5.21 -8.20 4.54
CA TYR A 263 4.69 -6.90 5.00
C TYR A 263 4.54 -5.93 3.84
N PHE A 264 3.31 -5.70 3.36
CA PHE A 264 2.99 -4.73 2.30
C PHE A 264 1.85 -3.81 2.75
N LEU A 265 2.08 -2.50 2.70
CA LEU A 265 1.02 -1.50 2.85
C LEU A 265 0.49 -1.01 1.49
N GLU A 266 1.29 -1.07 0.44
CA GLU A 266 0.86 -0.65 -0.89
C GLU A 266 -0.03 -1.71 -1.56
N SER A 267 -0.92 -1.27 -2.45
CA SER A 267 -1.87 -2.12 -3.16
C SER A 267 -1.17 -3.16 -4.08
N PRO A 268 -1.82 -4.30 -4.39
CA PRO A 268 -1.26 -5.33 -5.27
C PRO A 268 -0.93 -4.82 -6.69
N TYR A 269 -1.55 -3.72 -7.13
CA TYR A 269 -1.26 -3.10 -8.44
C TYR A 269 0.01 -2.26 -8.45
N HIS A 270 0.51 -1.84 -7.28
CA HIS A 270 1.71 -1.00 -7.12
C HIS A 270 2.81 -1.71 -6.33
N THR A 271 2.70 -3.03 -6.14
CA THR A 271 3.73 -3.87 -5.50
C THR A 271 4.31 -4.87 -6.50
N GLU A 272 5.50 -5.42 -6.18
CA GLU A 272 6.16 -6.40 -7.03
C GLU A 272 5.39 -7.73 -7.06
N LEU A 273 5.22 -8.31 -8.25
CA LEU A 273 4.62 -9.63 -8.40
C LEU A 273 5.56 -10.72 -7.87
N ILE A 274 5.13 -11.38 -6.80
CA ILE A 274 5.90 -12.46 -6.18
C ILE A 274 5.70 -13.74 -6.99
N THR A 275 6.78 -14.25 -7.57
CA THR A 275 6.77 -15.46 -8.42
C THR A 275 6.94 -16.77 -7.65
N TYR A 276 7.05 -16.68 -6.32
CA TYR A 276 7.24 -17.82 -5.42
C TYR A 276 5.92 -18.16 -4.73
N ASN A 277 5.50 -19.42 -4.87
CA ASN A 277 4.29 -19.92 -4.22
C ASN A 277 4.63 -20.43 -2.81
N ASP A 278 3.71 -20.22 -1.88
CA ASP A 278 3.68 -20.84 -0.55
C ASP A 278 4.94 -20.65 0.32
N VAL A 279 5.68 -19.56 0.09
CA VAL A 279 6.90 -19.26 0.85
C VAL A 279 6.63 -18.55 2.17
N PHE A 280 5.56 -17.78 2.28
CA PHE A 280 5.18 -17.04 3.49
C PHE A 280 4.31 -17.89 4.41
N ASN A 281 4.50 -17.73 5.72
CA ASN A 281 3.59 -18.26 6.74
C ASN A 281 2.51 -17.25 7.05
N TRP A 282 2.90 -15.97 7.18
CA TRP A 282 2.01 -14.90 7.60
C TRP A 282 2.08 -13.72 6.63
N THR A 283 0.97 -13.00 6.57
CA THR A 283 0.83 -11.72 5.89
C THR A 283 0.61 -10.62 6.92
N ALA A 284 1.22 -9.47 6.70
CA ALA A 284 1.07 -8.27 7.51
C ALA A 284 0.73 -7.10 6.57
N THR A 285 -0.55 -6.89 6.29
CA THR A 285 -0.99 -5.94 5.24
C THR A 285 -2.19 -5.14 5.71
N TYR A 286 -2.63 -4.17 4.90
CA TYR A 286 -3.84 -3.40 5.17
C TYR A 286 -5.13 -4.23 5.12
N ARG A 287 -5.10 -5.42 4.48
CA ARG A 287 -6.29 -6.26 4.38
C ARG A 287 -6.71 -6.82 5.73
N HIS A 288 -8.01 -6.84 5.97
CA HIS A 288 -8.61 -7.36 7.19
C HIS A 288 -8.38 -8.86 7.39
N ASP A 289 -8.18 -9.60 6.29
CA ASP A 289 -7.90 -11.04 6.30
C ASP A 289 -6.41 -11.39 6.45
N SER A 290 -5.51 -10.41 6.60
CA SER A 290 -4.06 -10.66 6.77
C SER A 290 -3.70 -11.12 8.18
N ASP A 291 -2.82 -12.12 8.33
CA ASP A 291 -2.52 -12.73 9.65
C ASP A 291 -2.23 -11.70 10.76
N ILE A 292 -1.46 -10.65 10.43
CA ILE A 292 -1.20 -9.48 11.28
C ILE A 292 -1.83 -8.24 10.60
N VAL A 293 -2.98 -7.78 11.10
CA VAL A 293 -3.69 -6.68 10.43
C VAL A 293 -2.91 -5.38 10.63
N THR A 294 -2.49 -4.76 9.53
CA THR A 294 -1.67 -3.56 9.55
C THR A 294 -2.28 -2.50 8.62
N PRO A 295 -3.36 -1.82 9.04
CA PRO A 295 -3.92 -0.74 8.25
C PRO A 295 -2.97 0.47 8.27
N TYR A 296 -3.19 1.43 7.36
CA TYR A 296 -2.48 2.70 7.42
C TYR A 296 -2.79 3.44 8.71
N GLU A 297 -4.08 3.50 9.05
CA GLU A 297 -4.59 4.15 10.24
C GLU A 297 -5.84 3.39 10.71
N ARG A 298 -6.15 3.53 12.00
CA ARG A 298 -7.40 3.03 12.59
C ARG A 298 -7.90 4.05 13.60
N TRP A 299 -9.20 4.35 13.55
CA TRP A 299 -9.88 5.03 14.65
C TRP A 299 -10.15 4.06 15.79
N ALA A 300 -9.90 4.54 17.01
CA ALA A 300 -10.30 3.88 18.23
C ALA A 300 -10.85 4.95 19.17
N TYR A 301 -11.97 4.66 19.83
CA TYR A 301 -12.54 5.57 20.81
C TYR A 301 -11.56 5.77 21.96
N TYR A 302 -11.29 7.03 22.29
CA TYR A 302 -10.53 7.37 23.49
C TYR A 302 -11.34 7.06 24.75
N ASP A 303 -12.64 7.33 24.71
CA ASP A 303 -13.59 6.81 25.68
C ASP A 303 -14.71 6.07 24.95
N PRO A 304 -14.82 4.74 25.11
CA PRO A 304 -15.90 3.96 24.51
C PRO A 304 -17.30 4.39 24.98
N SER A 305 -17.41 5.11 26.10
CA SER A 305 -18.69 5.66 26.57
C SER A 305 -19.12 6.91 25.79
N VAL A 306 -18.17 7.58 25.12
CA VAL A 306 -18.39 8.77 24.29
C VAL A 306 -18.24 8.39 22.83
N THR A 307 -19.32 7.89 22.23
CA THR A 307 -19.36 7.54 20.81
C THR A 307 -19.91 8.66 19.93
N GLN A 308 -20.39 9.74 20.54
CA GLN A 308 -20.96 10.91 19.85
C GLN A 308 -20.45 12.19 20.51
N VAL A 309 -20.23 13.22 19.69
CA VAL A 309 -19.93 14.57 20.17
C VAL A 309 -21.25 15.32 20.27
N GLU A 310 -21.55 15.90 21.44
CA GLU A 310 -22.81 16.65 21.68
C GLU A 310 -23.01 17.84 20.72
N ARG A 311 -21.95 18.31 20.05
CA ARG A 311 -22.00 19.37 19.04
C ARG A 311 -22.42 18.85 17.65
N LEU A 312 -23.61 18.26 17.55
CA LEU A 312 -24.22 17.95 16.26
C LEU A 312 -24.56 19.22 15.44
N GLU A 313 -24.54 20.41 16.05
CA GLU A 313 -24.80 21.69 15.39
C GLU A 313 -23.58 22.33 14.72
N GLN A 314 -22.40 21.70 14.79
CA GLN A 314 -21.20 22.27 14.17
C GLN A 314 -21.28 22.21 12.63
N ASN A 315 -21.49 23.36 12.00
CA ASN A 315 -21.41 23.47 10.55
C ASN A 315 -19.93 23.47 10.09
N TYR A 316 -19.41 22.30 9.74
CA TYR A 316 -18.06 22.11 9.21
C TYR A 316 -17.79 22.84 7.88
N ALA A 317 -18.81 23.39 7.22
CA ALA A 317 -18.66 24.20 6.02
C ALA A 317 -18.71 25.72 6.31
N PHE A 318 -18.93 26.13 7.56
CA PHE A 318 -18.99 27.55 7.95
C PHE A 318 -17.67 28.26 7.64
N ASN A 319 -17.77 29.46 7.05
CA ASN A 319 -16.66 30.28 6.55
C ASN A 319 -15.74 29.65 5.48
N LYS A 320 -15.97 28.40 5.07
CA LYS A 320 -15.22 27.74 4.00
C LYS A 320 -15.69 28.24 2.64
N THR A 321 -14.79 28.90 1.91
CA THR A 321 -15.11 29.54 0.62
C THR A 321 -14.86 28.64 -0.58
N LYS A 322 -13.92 27.69 -0.48
CA LYS A 322 -13.55 26.77 -1.55
C LYS A 322 -14.31 25.46 -1.45
N GLN A 323 -14.56 24.84 -2.60
CA GLN A 323 -15.44 23.68 -2.70
C GLN A 323 -14.68 22.38 -2.47
N VAL A 324 -13.80 22.00 -3.40
CA VAL A 324 -13.12 20.68 -3.39
C VAL A 324 -11.61 20.86 -3.54
N ALA A 325 -10.84 20.18 -2.70
CA ALA A 325 -9.40 20.02 -2.89
C ALA A 325 -9.02 18.58 -3.22
N TRP A 326 -7.96 18.40 -4.01
CA TRP A 326 -7.38 17.07 -4.25
C TRP A 326 -5.85 17.11 -4.31
N PHE A 327 -5.20 16.32 -3.45
CA PHE A 327 -3.75 16.27 -3.34
C PHE A 327 -3.24 15.01 -4.02
N VAL A 328 -2.58 15.17 -5.17
CA VAL A 328 -2.21 14.03 -6.00
C VAL A 328 -0.88 14.23 -6.72
N SER A 329 -0.04 13.18 -6.65
CA SER A 329 1.25 13.14 -7.34
C SER A 329 1.42 11.97 -8.31
N ASN A 330 0.64 10.89 -8.16
CA ASN A 330 0.62 9.80 -9.11
C ASN A 330 -0.51 10.00 -10.14
N CYS A 331 -0.18 10.59 -11.28
CA CYS A 331 -1.15 10.87 -12.35
C CYS A 331 -1.46 9.64 -13.22
N GLY A 332 -0.64 8.58 -13.12
CA GLY A 332 -0.73 7.37 -13.93
C GLY A 332 -1.52 6.23 -13.29
N ALA A 333 -2.23 6.50 -12.18
CA ALA A 333 -3.10 5.52 -11.53
C ALA A 333 -4.19 5.05 -12.50
N LYS A 334 -4.36 3.73 -12.62
CA LYS A 334 -5.28 3.08 -13.57
C LYS A 334 -6.61 2.70 -12.92
N ASN A 335 -7.15 3.56 -12.06
CA ASN A 335 -8.41 3.33 -11.36
C ASN A 335 -9.49 4.38 -11.67
N GLY A 336 -9.27 5.23 -12.67
CA GLY A 336 -10.26 6.22 -13.11
C GLY A 336 -10.31 7.51 -12.28
N ARG A 337 -9.54 7.60 -11.19
CA ARG A 337 -9.61 8.74 -10.25
C ARG A 337 -9.33 10.11 -10.89
N LEU A 338 -8.41 10.15 -11.85
CA LEU A 338 -8.05 11.40 -12.55
C LEU A 338 -9.14 11.82 -13.53
N GLN A 339 -9.75 10.85 -14.22
CA GLN A 339 -10.89 11.07 -15.09
C GLN A 339 -12.09 11.57 -14.28
N TYR A 340 -12.37 10.94 -13.14
CA TYR A 340 -13.43 11.37 -12.23
C TYR A 340 -13.22 12.80 -11.76
N ALA A 341 -12.04 13.14 -11.22
CA ALA A 341 -11.76 14.49 -10.74
C ALA A 341 -11.85 15.54 -11.84
N ARG A 342 -11.43 15.22 -13.07
CA ARG A 342 -11.56 16.11 -14.24
C ARG A 342 -13.01 16.30 -14.68
N GLU A 343 -13.82 15.25 -14.63
CA GLU A 343 -15.25 15.34 -14.94
C GLU A 343 -15.96 16.19 -13.89
N LEU A 344 -15.72 15.92 -12.61
CA LEU A 344 -16.26 16.69 -11.49
C LEU A 344 -15.91 18.18 -11.60
N ALA A 345 -14.68 18.50 -12.00
CA ALA A 345 -14.20 19.87 -12.17
C ALA A 345 -14.97 20.70 -13.23
N LYS A 346 -15.80 20.07 -14.07
CA LYS A 346 -16.69 20.77 -15.00
C LYS A 346 -17.93 21.36 -14.33
N TYR A 347 -18.33 20.80 -13.18
CA TYR A 347 -19.59 21.13 -12.51
C TYR A 347 -19.36 21.86 -11.18
N ILE A 348 -18.22 21.62 -10.52
CA ILE A 348 -17.85 22.23 -9.24
C ILE A 348 -16.37 22.61 -9.25
N SER A 349 -15.96 23.64 -8.50
CA SER A 349 -14.56 24.04 -8.40
C SER A 349 -13.74 22.96 -7.68
N VAL A 350 -12.76 22.39 -8.39
CA VAL A 350 -11.83 21.37 -7.88
C VAL A 350 -10.39 21.88 -8.00
N ASP A 351 -9.79 22.19 -6.87
CA ASP A 351 -8.39 22.60 -6.81
C ASP A 351 -7.48 21.37 -6.67
N VAL A 352 -6.73 21.09 -7.75
CA VAL A 352 -5.81 19.95 -7.79
C VAL A 352 -4.39 20.41 -7.45
N TYR A 353 -3.89 19.93 -6.31
CA TYR A 353 -2.57 20.19 -5.78
C TYR A 353 -1.60 19.06 -6.11
N GLY A 354 -0.39 19.43 -6.54
CA GLY A 354 0.71 18.50 -6.81
C GLY A 354 1.16 18.54 -8.26
N VAL A 355 1.75 17.43 -8.74
CA VAL A 355 2.28 17.37 -10.12
C VAL A 355 1.17 17.13 -11.16
N CYS A 356 0.00 16.65 -10.75
CA CYS A 356 -1.12 16.39 -11.66
C CYS A 356 -2.08 17.59 -11.83
N GLY A 357 -1.80 18.70 -11.14
CA GLY A 357 -2.65 19.88 -11.12
C GLY A 357 -1.85 21.18 -11.21
N LYS A 358 -2.59 22.29 -11.26
CA LYS A 358 -2.03 23.64 -11.39
C LYS A 358 -1.49 24.17 -10.06
N PHE A 359 -2.07 23.74 -8.94
CA PHE A 359 -1.69 24.23 -7.63
C PHE A 359 -0.49 23.46 -7.07
N LYS A 360 0.34 24.15 -6.30
CA LYS A 360 1.49 23.58 -5.62
C LYS A 360 1.31 23.68 -4.13
N CYS A 361 1.67 22.59 -3.47
CA CYS A 361 1.59 22.43 -2.05
C CYS A 361 2.89 21.76 -1.61
N PRO A 362 3.77 22.45 -0.87
CA PRO A 362 4.89 21.79 -0.22
C PRO A 362 4.36 20.71 0.72
N ARG A 363 5.08 19.60 0.87
CA ARG A 363 4.75 18.58 1.89
C ARG A 363 5.10 19.11 3.28
N SER A 364 4.28 20.03 3.78
CA SER A 364 4.36 20.61 5.12
C SER A 364 2.98 20.66 5.75
N ASP A 365 2.92 20.59 7.07
CA ASP A 365 1.65 20.59 7.83
C ASP A 365 0.79 21.81 7.51
N LYS A 366 1.42 22.97 7.32
CA LYS A 366 0.74 24.22 6.93
C LYS A 366 -0.08 24.10 5.66
N CYS A 367 0.32 23.20 4.76
CA CYS A 367 -0.37 23.05 3.50
C CYS A 367 -1.65 22.20 3.65
N PHE A 368 -1.64 21.19 4.51
CA PHE A 368 -2.86 20.43 4.80
C PHE A 368 -3.82 21.20 5.72
N GLN A 369 -3.30 22.07 6.60
CA GLN A 369 -4.14 22.99 7.41
C GLN A 369 -5.10 23.85 6.57
N MET A 370 -4.78 24.16 5.32
CA MET A 370 -5.71 24.91 4.46
C MET A 370 -7.01 24.14 4.18
N LEU A 371 -6.98 22.80 4.24
CA LEU A 371 -8.18 21.97 4.06
C LEU A 371 -9.22 22.27 5.15
N GLU A 372 -8.74 22.50 6.37
CA GLU A 372 -9.59 22.80 7.52
C GLU A 372 -10.26 24.17 7.44
N HIS A 373 -9.60 25.16 6.83
CA HIS A 373 -10.11 26.53 6.80
C HIS A 373 -10.82 26.88 5.49
N ASP A 374 -10.35 26.36 4.36
CA ASP A 374 -10.79 26.84 3.05
C ASP A 374 -11.79 25.89 2.38
N TYR A 375 -11.66 24.57 2.57
CA TYR A 375 -12.31 23.57 1.72
C TYR A 375 -13.43 22.79 2.41
N LYS A 376 -14.59 22.70 1.74
CA LYS A 376 -15.74 21.91 2.21
C LYS A 376 -15.52 20.41 2.03
N PHE A 377 -14.92 20.01 0.91
CA PHE A 377 -14.69 18.61 0.55
C PHE A 377 -13.23 18.34 0.18
N TYR A 378 -12.79 17.11 0.44
CA TYR A 378 -11.48 16.62 0.04
C TYR A 378 -11.61 15.30 -0.73
N LEU A 379 -11.00 15.21 -1.92
CA LEU A 379 -10.99 13.94 -2.68
C LEU A 379 -9.95 12.98 -2.09
N ALA A 380 -10.39 12.07 -1.22
CA ALA A 380 -9.57 11.02 -0.62
C ALA A 380 -9.44 9.80 -1.56
N PHE A 381 -9.02 10.03 -2.80
CA PHE A 381 -8.97 9.00 -3.83
C PHE A 381 -7.68 8.19 -3.79
N GLU A 382 -7.82 6.89 -3.62
CA GLU A 382 -6.70 5.95 -3.65
C GLU A 382 -6.14 5.74 -5.05
N ASN A 383 -4.94 5.17 -5.12
CA ASN A 383 -4.22 4.92 -6.37
C ASN A 383 -4.66 3.60 -7.08
N SER A 384 -5.53 2.83 -6.43
CA SER A 384 -5.99 1.50 -6.81
C SER A 384 -7.38 1.24 -6.22
N ASN A 385 -8.19 0.43 -6.92
CA ASN A 385 -9.46 -0.06 -6.38
C ASN A 385 -9.24 -1.45 -5.77
N CYS A 386 -9.23 -1.56 -4.45
CA CYS A 386 -8.84 -2.77 -3.71
C CYS A 386 -9.65 -2.89 -2.42
N PHE A 387 -10.04 -4.12 -2.07
CA PHE A 387 -10.67 -4.45 -0.79
C PHE A 387 -9.85 -3.95 0.39
N ASP A 388 -10.51 -3.34 1.38
CA ASP A 388 -9.92 -2.78 2.61
C ASP A 388 -8.84 -1.70 2.38
N TYR A 389 -8.61 -1.25 1.14
CA TYR A 389 -7.53 -0.30 0.83
C TYR A 389 -7.98 1.14 1.13
N VAL A 390 -7.85 1.51 2.39
CA VAL A 390 -8.11 2.87 2.89
C VAL A 390 -6.86 3.38 3.59
N THR A 391 -6.36 4.55 3.15
CA THR A 391 -5.04 5.06 3.56
C THR A 391 -5.12 6.38 4.33
N GLU A 392 -3.97 7.01 4.56
CA GLU A 392 -3.84 8.34 5.17
C GLU A 392 -4.72 9.40 4.49
N LYS A 393 -5.11 9.20 3.24
CA LYS A 393 -5.98 10.13 2.51
C LYS A 393 -7.34 10.28 3.18
N PHE A 394 -7.92 9.19 3.66
CA PHE A 394 -9.21 9.24 4.34
C PHE A 394 -9.06 9.82 5.76
N PHE A 395 -8.14 9.24 6.53
CA PHE A 395 -7.97 9.55 7.95
C PHE A 395 -7.24 10.88 8.19
N VAL A 396 -5.97 10.95 7.80
CA VAL A 396 -5.04 12.04 8.15
C VAL A 396 -5.28 13.28 7.28
N ASN A 397 -5.45 13.11 5.98
CA ASN A 397 -5.62 14.26 5.09
C ASN A 397 -7.07 14.78 5.08
N GLY A 398 -8.04 13.89 5.31
CA GLY A 398 -9.46 14.21 5.34
C GLY A 398 -9.96 14.51 6.76
N LEU A 399 -10.32 13.45 7.49
CA LEU A 399 -11.03 13.56 8.78
C LEU A 399 -10.27 14.38 9.83
N GLN A 400 -8.95 14.24 9.94
CA GLN A 400 -8.15 14.98 10.93
C GLN A 400 -8.17 16.51 10.73
N TYR A 401 -8.49 16.99 9.53
CA TYR A 401 -8.59 18.42 9.21
C TYR A 401 -10.04 18.89 9.10
N ASN A 402 -11.00 18.21 9.73
CA ASN A 402 -12.41 18.66 9.77
C ASN A 402 -12.99 18.96 8.37
N VAL A 403 -12.57 18.19 7.35
CA VAL A 403 -13.05 18.29 5.97
C VAL A 403 -13.72 16.99 5.58
N LEU A 404 -14.84 17.07 4.88
CA LEU A 404 -15.61 15.89 4.50
C LEU A 404 -14.92 15.14 3.35
N PRO A 405 -14.41 13.90 3.55
CA PRO A 405 -13.76 13.16 2.48
C PRO A 405 -14.78 12.60 1.48
N VAL A 406 -14.49 12.77 0.19
CA VAL A 406 -15.13 12.05 -0.91
C VAL A 406 -14.19 10.93 -1.33
N VAL A 407 -14.63 9.68 -1.21
CA VAL A 407 -13.74 8.51 -1.25
C VAL A 407 -13.86 7.72 -2.55
N MET A 408 -12.75 7.08 -2.94
CA MET A 408 -12.67 6.11 -4.05
C MET A 408 -11.48 5.19 -3.81
N GLY A 409 -11.65 3.88 -3.96
CA GLY A 409 -10.57 2.91 -3.82
C GLY A 409 -11.06 1.61 -3.17
N GLY A 410 -11.38 1.71 -1.88
CA GLY A 410 -12.08 0.66 -1.14
C GLY A 410 -13.52 0.47 -1.65
N ARG A 411 -14.15 -0.62 -1.23
CA ARG A 411 -15.60 -0.79 -1.40
C ARG A 411 -16.34 0.09 -0.41
N ARG A 412 -17.63 0.34 -0.66
CA ARG A 412 -18.48 1.09 0.27
C ARG A 412 -18.46 0.47 1.68
N GLU A 413 -18.55 -0.86 1.75
CA GLU A 413 -18.57 -1.59 3.03
C GLU A 413 -17.24 -1.48 3.80
N ASP A 414 -16.13 -1.18 3.10
CA ASP A 414 -14.83 -0.99 3.75
C ASP A 414 -14.81 0.36 4.49
N TYR A 415 -15.43 1.40 3.92
CA TYR A 415 -15.58 2.70 4.58
C TYR A 415 -16.64 2.66 5.70
N GLU A 416 -17.78 2.01 5.48
CA GLU A 416 -18.84 1.87 6.50
C GLU A 416 -18.38 1.12 7.75
N ARG A 417 -17.37 0.24 7.64
CA ARG A 417 -16.81 -0.50 8.77
C ARG A 417 -15.94 0.37 9.69
N ILE A 418 -15.33 1.43 9.14
CA ILE A 418 -14.28 2.21 9.82
C ILE A 418 -14.68 3.66 10.11
N ALA A 419 -15.87 4.07 9.70
CA ALA A 419 -16.36 5.46 9.73
C ALA A 419 -17.58 5.63 10.63
#